data_AF-A0A4U1L9I4-F1
#
_entry.id   AF-A0A4U1L9I4-F1
#
_cell.length_a   1.000
_cell.length_b   1.000
_cell.length_c   1.000
_cell.angle_alpha   90.00
_cell.angle_beta   90.00
_cell.angle_gamma   90.00
#
_symmetry.space_group_name_H-M   'P 1'
#
loop_
_entity.id
_entity.type
_entity.pdbx_description
1 polymer ?
#
loop_
_entity_poly.entity_id
_entity_poly.type
_entity_poly.pdbx_seq_one_letter_code
_entity_poly.pdbx_strand_id
1 'polypeptide(L)' 'MRVLVELVYIALGLAAAWAIGALAEWAYPIGRDSIRIVTAAAMGVVIVLGVRPLVAAWRGRSPHG' A
#
# COMPACT_ATOMS: atom_id res chain seq x y z
N MET A 1 20.30 1.34 -1.58
CA MET A 1 19.54 0.83 -0.42
C MET A 1 18.18 1.52 -0.23
N ARG A 2 18.03 2.81 -0.54
CA ARG A 2 16.77 3.58 -0.42
C ARG A 2 15.53 2.91 -1.06
N VAL A 3 15.65 2.37 -2.28
CA VAL A 3 14.53 1.70 -2.98
C VAL A 3 14.06 0.44 -2.25
N LEU A 4 14.99 -0.33 -1.67
CA LEU A 4 14.64 -1.54 -0.90
C LEU A 4 13.88 -1.16 0.38
N VAL A 5 14.32 -0.09 1.05
CA VAL A 5 13.65 0.46 2.24
C VAL A 5 12.25 0.99 1.89
N GLU A 6 12.10 1.72 0.78
CA GLU A 6 10.80 2.16 0.27
C GLU A 6 9.88 0.96 0.00
N LEU A 7 10.39 -0.11 -0.60
CA LEU A 7 9.62 -1.33 -0.85
C LEU A 7 9.15 -2.00 0.46
N VAL A 8 10.01 -2.04 1.48
CA VAL A 8 9.67 -2.56 2.81
C VAL A 8 8.57 -1.73 3.47
N TYR A 9 8.63 -0.40 3.38
CA TYR A 9 7.57 0.47 3.92
C TYR A 9 6.24 0.29 3.20
N ILE A 10 6.25 0.11 1.87
CA ILE A 10 5.05 -0.19 1.10
C ILE A 10 4.46 -1.54 1.54
N ALA A 11 5.30 -2.57 1.67
CA ALA A 11 4.89 -3.90 2.13
C ALA A 11 4.31 -3.86 3.55
N LEU A 12 4.94 -3.13 4.47
CA LEU A 12 4.44 -2.91 5.84
C LEU A 12 3.09 -2.18 5.85
N GLY A 13 2.93 -1.15 5.02
CA GLY A 13 1.65 -0.43 4.90
C GLY A 13 0.52 -1.33 4.39
N LEU A 14 0.79 -2.17 3.41
CA LEU A 14 -0.14 -3.18 2.89
C LEU A 14 -0.50 -4.23 3.95
N ALA A 15 0.50 -4.74 4.68
CA ALA A 15 0.29 -5.70 5.75
C ALA A 15 -0.55 -5.11 6.90
N ALA A 16 -0.28 -3.86 7.29
CA ALA A 16 -1.04 -3.16 8.31
C ALA A 16 -2.50 -2.94 7.87
N ALA A 17 -2.72 -2.47 6.64
CA ALA A 17 -4.07 -2.30 6.09
C ALA A 17 -4.83 -3.62 6.06
N TRP A 18 -4.18 -4.71 5.64
CA TRP A 18 -4.77 -6.06 5.63
C TRP A 18 -5.15 -6.52 7.04
N ALA A 19 -4.24 -6.38 8.00
CA ALA A 19 -4.48 -6.81 9.37
C ALA A 19 -5.66 -6.05 10.01
N ILE A 20 -5.74 -4.74 9.80
CA ILE A 20 -6.83 -3.91 10.30
C ILE A 20 -8.17 -4.33 9.65
N GLY A 21 -8.18 -4.54 8.34
CA GLY A 21 -9.36 -5.01 7.62
C GLY A 21 -9.85 -6.38 8.09
N ALA A 22 -8.92 -7.33 8.25
CA ALA A 22 -9.22 -8.68 8.72
C ALA A 22 -9.76 -8.67 10.17
N LEU A 23 -9.17 -7.87 11.06
CA LEU A 23 -9.64 -7.71 12.43
C LEU A 23 -11.02 -7.05 12.50
N ALA A 24 -11.27 -6.05 11.65
CA ALA A 24 -12.57 -5.40 11.57
C ALA A 24 -13.65 -6.36 11.04
N GLU A 25 -13.35 -7.17 10.01
CA GLU A 25 -14.28 -8.18 9.49
C GLU A 25 -14.64 -9.23 10.56
N TRP A 26 -13.66 -9.61 11.40
CA TRP A 26 -13.85 -10.56 12.48
C TRP A 26 -14.72 -9.98 13.60
N ALA A 27 -14.52 -8.72 13.96
CA ALA A 27 -15.28 -8.04 15.01
C ALA A 27 -16.73 -7.69 14.60
N TYR A 28 -16.96 -7.35 13.31
CA TYR A 28 -18.28 -6.90 12.85
C TYR A 28 -18.72 -7.57 11.53
N PRO A 29 -19.23 -8.81 11.61
CA PRO A 29 -19.54 -9.62 10.42
C PRO A 29 -20.71 -9.08 9.57
N ILE A 30 -21.59 -8.25 10.14
CA ILE A 30 -22.73 -7.62 9.44
C ILE A 30 -22.27 -6.53 8.47
N GLY A 31 -21.12 -5.88 8.73
CA GLY A 31 -20.55 -4.82 7.89
C GLY A 31 -19.44 -5.26 6.95
N ARG A 32 -19.28 -6.57 6.71
CA ARG A 32 -18.14 -7.15 5.97
C ARG A 32 -17.88 -6.49 4.61
N ASP A 33 -18.92 -6.19 3.85
CA ASP A 33 -18.73 -5.57 2.52
C ASP A 33 -18.13 -4.16 2.62
N SER A 34 -18.64 -3.31 3.53
CA SER A 34 -18.08 -1.98 3.75
C SER A 34 -16.63 -2.04 4.24
N ILE A 35 -16.32 -2.98 5.13
CA ILE A 35 -14.97 -3.17 5.67
C ILE A 35 -14.00 -3.61 4.56
N ARG A 36 -14.43 -4.51 3.68
CA ARG A 36 -13.64 -4.95 2.52
C ARG A 36 -13.35 -3.82 1.56
N ILE A 37 -14.36 -3.03 1.22
CA ILE A 37 -14.22 -1.89 0.32
C ILE A 37 -13.23 -0.88 0.89
N VAL A 38 -13.35 -0.54 2.17
CA VAL A 38 -12.43 0.41 2.83
C VAL A 38 -11.02 -0.14 2.91
N THR A 39 -10.87 -1.42 3.23
CA THR A 39 -9.56 -2.10 3.29
C THR A 39 -8.88 -2.10 1.92
N ALA A 40 -9.62 -2.47 0.87
CA ALA A 40 -9.13 -2.44 -0.50
C ALA A 40 -8.76 -1.02 -0.96
N ALA A 41 -9.58 -0.02 -0.60
CA ALA A 41 -9.30 1.38 -0.89
C ALA A 41 -8.01 1.86 -0.18
N ALA A 42 -7.84 1.51 1.10
CA ALA A 42 -6.63 1.85 1.87
C ALA A 42 -5.38 1.22 1.27
N MET A 43 -5.43 -0.06 0.89
CA MET A 43 -4.34 -0.74 0.17
C MET A 43 -4.02 -0.04 -1.15
N GLY A 44 -5.04 0.36 -1.91
CA GLY A 44 -4.87 1.12 -3.14
C GLY A 44 -4.12 2.44 -2.93
N VAL A 45 -4.47 3.18 -1.88
CA VAL A 45 -3.77 4.42 -1.50
C VAL A 45 -2.31 4.15 -1.14
N VAL A 46 -2.02 3.12 -0.36
CA VAL A 46 -0.64 2.72 -0.01
C VAL A 46 0.18 2.43 -1.27
N ILE A 47 -0.40 1.69 -2.23
CA ILE A 47 0.25 1.40 -3.52
C ILE A 47 0.49 2.69 -4.30
N VAL A 48 -0.50 3.55 -4.45
CA VAL A 48 -0.37 4.82 -5.21
C VAL A 48 0.73 5.71 -4.61
N LEU A 49 0.76 5.84 -3.28
CA LEU A 49 1.79 6.61 -2.58
C LEU A 49 3.18 5.97 -2.73
N GLY A 50 3.26 4.64 -2.75
CA GLY A 50 4.48 3.87 -2.94
C GLY A 50 5.04 3.88 -4.37
N VAL A 51 4.18 3.97 -5.38
CA VAL A 51 4.59 4.01 -6.80
C VAL A 51 5.25 5.35 -7.15
N ARG A 52 4.82 6.47 -6.54
CA ARG A 52 5.39 7.81 -6.78
C ARG A 52 6.93 7.89 -6.60
N PRO A 53 7.53 7.42 -5.49
CA PRO A 53 8.98 7.42 -5.34
C PRO A 53 9.69 6.48 -6.33
N LEU A 54 9.08 5.34 -6.67
CA LEU A 54 9.62 4.43 -7.70
C LEU A 54 9.68 5.10 -9.07
N VAL A 55 8.60 5.78 -9.47
CA VAL A 55 8.50 6.51 -10.74
C VAL A 55 9.47 7.70 -10.76
N ALA A 56 9.63 8.41 -9.65
CA ALA A 56 10.60 9.50 -9.54
C ALA A 56 12.05 8.98 -9.64
N ALA A 57 12.36 7.84 -9.01
CA ALA A 57 13.67 7.19 -9.10
C ALA A 57 13.97 6.68 -10.52
N TRP A 58 12.95 6.17 -11.23
CA TRP A 58 13.06 5.79 -12.65
C TRP A 58 13.27 6.99 -13.55
N ARG A 59 12.51 8.07 -13.35
CA ARG A 59 12.57 9.28 -14.17
C ARG A 59 13.84 10.11 -13.91
N GLY A 60 14.47 9.96 -12.74
CA GLY A 60 15.79 10.50 -12.42
C GLY A 60 16.96 9.71 -13.04
N ARG A 61 16.69 8.61 -13.76
CA ARG A 61 17.69 7.79 -14.47
C ARG A 61 17.56 7.98 -15.98
N SER A 62 17.79 9.20 -16.46
CA SER A 62 18.15 9.47 -17.85
C SER A 62 19.66 9.75 -17.91
N PRO A 63 20.52 8.71 -17.94
CA PRO A 63 21.89 8.89 -18.39
C PRO A 63 21.87 9.25 -19.87
N HIS A 64 22.63 10.27 -20.22
CA HIS A 64 22.83 10.80 -21.57
C HIS A 64 23.00 9.69 -22.62
N GLY A 65 22.20 9.79 -23.68
CA GLY A 65 22.51 9.28 -25.02
C GLY A 65 22.53 10.48 -25.95
#